data_AF-A0A804NYZ3-F1
#
_entry.id   AF-A0A804NYZ3-F1
#
_cell.length_a   1.000
_cell.length_b   1.000
_cell.length_c   1.000
_cell.angle_alpha   90.00
_cell.angle_beta   90.00
_cell.angle_gamma   90.00
#
_symmetry.space_group_name_H-M   'P 1'
#
loop_
_entity.id
_entity.type
_entity.pdbx_description
1 polymer ?
#
loop_
_entity_poly.entity_id
_entity_poly.type
_entity_poly.pdbx_seq_one_letter_code
_entity_poly.pdbx_strand_id
1 'polypeptide(L)'
;TLTAGLEGYHVNVDGQHVTSFPYRTGFVLEDATGLSLNGDLDVQSVFAGTLPTTHPSFSPQKHLELLPSWQAHPLPDEPVEIFIGILSAGNHFAERMSAA
;
A
#
# COMPACT_ATOMS: atom_id res chain seq x y z
N THR A 1 -6.42 1.18 13.38
CA THR A 1 -5.32 0.60 12.60
C THR A 1 -5.64 -0.83 12.20
N LEU A 2 -5.51 -1.13 10.91
CA LEU A 2 -5.54 -2.49 10.38
C LEU A 2 -4.12 -2.88 9.99
N THR A 3 -3.64 -4.02 10.46
CA THR A 3 -2.31 -4.55 10.13
C THR A 3 -2.44 -5.96 9.60
N ALA A 4 -1.72 -6.27 8.53
CA ALA A 4 -1.60 -7.63 8.02
C ALA A 4 -0.22 -8.18 8.40
N GLY A 5 -0.20 -9.28 9.16
CA GLY A 5 1.00 -9.93 9.68
C GLY A 5 1.12 -11.38 9.22
N LEU A 6 2.01 -12.14 9.84
CA LEU A 6 2.26 -13.55 9.50
C LEU A 6 1.01 -14.43 9.72
N GLU A 7 0.23 -14.12 10.76
CA GLU A 7 -0.91 -14.94 11.21
C GLU A 7 -2.27 -14.47 10.65
N GLY A 8 -2.31 -13.35 9.92
CA GLY A 8 -3.53 -12.78 9.38
C GLY A 8 -3.65 -11.29 9.65
N TYR A 9 -4.89 -10.84 9.84
CA TYR A 9 -5.21 -9.44 10.09
C TYR A 9 -5.38 -9.18 11.58
N HIS A 10 -4.89 -8.02 12.01
CA HIS A 10 -4.98 -7.53 13.37
C HIS A 10 -5.58 -6.12 13.35
N VAL A 11 -6.58 -5.90 14.20
CA VAL A 11 -7.28 -4.62 14.31
C VAL A 11 -7.02 -4.01 15.68
N ASN A 12 -6.52 -2.78 15.66
CA ASN A 12 -6.36 -1.95 16.85
C ASN A 12 -7.24 -0.70 16.73
N VAL A 13 -7.92 -0.33 17.81
CA VAL A 13 -8.69 0.92 17.96
C VAL A 13 -8.05 1.70 19.10
N ASP A 14 -7.77 2.99 18.88
CA ASP A 14 -7.13 3.86 19.88
C ASP A 14 -5.83 3.28 20.47
N GLY A 15 -5.06 2.56 19.64
CA GLY A 15 -3.82 1.89 20.05
C GLY A 15 -4.00 0.57 20.80
N GLN A 16 -5.24 0.15 21.08
CA GLN A 16 -5.55 -1.10 21.77
C GLN A 16 -6.03 -2.17 20.80
N HIS A 17 -5.53 -3.40 20.97
CA HIS A 17 -5.99 -4.55 20.21
C HIS A 17 -7.44 -4.91 20.52
N VAL A 18 -8.26 -5.07 19.48
CA VAL A 18 -9.69 -5.40 19.62
C VAL A 18 -10.08 -6.72 18.95
N THR A 19 -9.46 -7.10 17.84
CA THR A 19 -9.75 -8.37 17.18
C THR A 19 -8.67 -8.79 16.19
N SER A 20 -8.62 -10.09 15.92
CA SER A 20 -7.76 -10.72 14.94
C SER A 20 -8.51 -11.80 14.17
N PHE A 21 -8.19 -11.94 12.89
CA PHE A 21 -8.74 -12.98 12.04
C PHE A 21 -7.68 -13.50 11.07
N PRO A 22 -7.64 -14.83 10.84
CA PRO A 22 -6.68 -15.42 9.91
C PRO A 22 -6.98 -14.99 8.47
N TYR A 23 -5.98 -15.14 7.59
CA TYR A 23 -6.23 -15.05 6.15
C TYR A 23 -7.29 -16.06 5.72
N ARG A 24 -8.10 -15.69 4.71
CA ARG A 24 -8.95 -16.66 4.03
C ARG A 24 -8.06 -17.69 3.35
N THR A 25 -8.40 -18.97 3.51
CA THR A 25 -7.72 -20.05 2.81
C THR A 25 -7.73 -19.78 1.30
N GLY A 26 -6.55 -19.86 0.68
CA GLY A 26 -6.37 -19.61 -0.76
C GLY A 26 -6.10 -18.16 -1.15
N PHE A 27 -6.01 -17.23 -0.19
CA PHE A 27 -5.61 -15.84 -0.43
C PHE A 27 -4.37 -15.50 0.40
N VAL A 28 -3.45 -14.76 -0.22
CA VAL A 28 -2.27 -14.17 0.41
C VAL A 28 -2.41 -12.66 0.49
N LEU A 29 -1.57 -12.01 1.30
CA LEU A 29 -1.60 -10.56 1.46
C LEU A 29 -1.38 -9.83 0.12
N GLU A 30 -0.58 -10.42 -0.77
CA GLU A 30 -0.31 -9.90 -2.11
C GLU A 30 -1.55 -9.86 -3.03
N ASP A 31 -2.60 -10.63 -2.71
CA ASP A 31 -3.84 -10.65 -3.50
C ASP A 31 -4.76 -9.47 -3.18
N ALA A 32 -4.49 -8.70 -2.11
CA ALA A 32 -5.29 -7.55 -1.74
C ALA A 32 -5.07 -6.39 -2.74
N THR A 33 -6.05 -6.13 -3.60
CA THR A 33 -5.98 -5.11 -4.66
C THR A 33 -6.52 -3.73 -4.25
N GLY A 34 -7.21 -3.65 -3.10
CA GLY A 34 -7.80 -2.39 -2.66
C GLY A 34 -8.36 -2.45 -1.25
N LEU A 35 -8.69 -1.27 -0.74
CA LEU A 35 -9.38 -1.06 0.54
C LEU A 35 -10.72 -0.38 0.25
N SER A 36 -11.81 -0.92 0.81
CA SER A 36 -13.12 -0.28 0.77
C SER A 36 -13.62 -0.01 2.19
N LEU A 37 -14.22 1.17 2.39
CA LEU A 37 -14.86 1.59 3.62
C LEU A 37 -16.32 1.91 3.27
N ASN A 38 -17.26 1.36 4.03
CA ASN A 38 -18.69 1.50 3.78
C ASN A 38 -19.44 1.76 5.09
N GLY A 39 -20.60 2.42 5.02
CA GLY A 39 -21.43 2.76 6.17
C GLY A 39 -21.44 4.26 6.47
N ASP A 40 -22.00 4.63 7.62
CA ASP A 40 -22.03 6.01 8.10
C ASP A 40 -20.71 6.35 8.80
N LEU A 41 -19.74 6.83 8.02
CA LEU A 41 -18.37 7.12 8.45
C LEU A 41 -17.98 8.54 8.05
N ASP A 42 -17.50 9.32 9.02
CA ASP A 42 -16.80 10.58 8.76
C ASP A 42 -15.28 10.33 8.75
N VAL A 43 -14.70 10.23 7.55
CA VAL A 43 -13.28 9.86 7.36
C VAL A 43 -12.44 11.12 7.23
N GLN A 44 -11.67 11.44 8.26
CA GLN A 44 -10.77 12.59 8.25
C GLN A 44 -9.49 12.33 7.44
N SER A 45 -8.90 11.14 7.57
CA SER A 45 -7.69 10.76 6.84
C SER A 45 -7.53 9.24 6.77
N VAL A 46 -6.85 8.78 5.72
CA VAL A 46 -6.39 7.40 5.56
C VAL A 46 -4.92 7.44 5.23
N PHE A 47 -4.12 6.67 5.96
CA PHE A 47 -2.69 6.54 5.71
C PHE A 47 -2.30 5.06 5.63
N ALA A 48 -1.47 4.74 4.64
CA ALA A 48 -0.84 3.43 4.52
C ALA A 48 0.59 3.54 5.07
N GLY A 49 0.84 2.97 6.26
CA GLY A 49 2.12 3.11 6.95
C GLY A 49 3.23 2.18 6.42
N THR A 50 2.86 1.05 5.84
CA THR A 50 3.81 -0.01 5.44
C THR A 50 3.24 -0.80 4.27
N LEU A 51 4.06 -1.05 3.24
CA LEU A 51 3.74 -2.03 2.19
C LEU A 51 4.15 -3.44 2.64
N PRO A 52 3.56 -4.50 2.08
CA PRO A 52 4.02 -5.86 2.30
C PRO A 52 5.49 -5.96 1.90
N THR A 53 6.37 -6.24 2.85
CA THR A 53 7.72 -6.70 2.53
C THR A 53 7.62 -8.19 2.34
N THR A 54 7.51 -8.66 1.09
CA THR A 54 7.86 -10.05 0.79
C THR A 54 9.30 -10.24 1.28
N HIS A 55 9.52 -11.25 2.12
CA HIS A 55 10.87 -11.54 2.62
C HIS A 55 11.83 -11.63 1.41
N PRO A 56 13.03 -11.02 1.45
CA PRO A 56 13.89 -10.87 0.27
C PRO A 56 14.20 -12.17 -0.47
N SER A 57 14.08 -13.33 0.20
CA SER A 57 14.24 -14.66 -0.40
C SER A 57 13.07 -15.13 -1.27
N PHE A 58 11.87 -14.56 -1.11
CA PHE A 58 10.65 -14.95 -1.82
C PHE A 58 10.17 -13.89 -2.79
N SER A 59 10.67 -12.65 -2.68
CA SER A 59 10.47 -11.67 -3.74
C SER A 59 11.31 -12.13 -4.93
N PRO A 60 10.72 -12.52 -6.09
CA PRO A 60 11.52 -12.60 -7.29
C PRO A 60 12.20 -11.23 -7.40
N GLN A 61 13.50 -11.21 -7.66
CA GLN A 61 14.21 -9.97 -8.02
C GLN A 61 13.62 -9.47 -9.34
N LYS A 62 12.41 -8.93 -9.28
CA LYS A 62 11.90 -7.98 -10.25
C LYS A 62 12.73 -6.75 -9.95
N HIS A 63 13.90 -6.70 -10.60
CA HIS A 63 14.49 -5.41 -10.89
C HIS A 63 13.33 -4.59 -11.44
N LEU A 64 13.01 -3.48 -10.77
CA LEU A 64 12.21 -2.44 -11.39
C LEU A 64 13.08 -1.96 -12.56
N GLU A 65 13.01 -2.69 -13.67
CA GLU A 65 13.43 -2.17 -14.94
C GLU A 65 12.56 -0.94 -15.16
N LEU A 66 13.22 0.13 -15.57
CA LEU A 66 12.68 1.42 -15.93
C LEU A 66 11.73 1.28 -17.13
N LEU A 67 10.65 0.51 -16.96
CA LEU A 67 9.70 0.26 -18.02
C LEU A 67 8.91 1.54 -18.22
N PRO A 68 8.70 1.99 -19.47
CA PRO A 68 7.92 3.19 -19.78
C PRO A 68 6.52 3.21 -19.15
N SER A 69 5.97 2.04 -18.80
CA SER A 69 4.70 1.90 -18.09
C SER A 69 4.70 2.47 -16.66
N TRP A 70 5.87 2.68 -16.06
CA TRP A 70 6.02 3.22 -14.71
C TRP A 70 6.42 4.71 -14.70
N GLN A 71 6.77 5.27 -15.85
CA GLN A 71 7.04 6.70 -15.98
C GLN A 71 5.75 7.48 -15.82
N ALA A 72 5.81 8.59 -15.07
CA ALA A 72 4.69 9.50 -14.98
C ALA A 72 4.40 10.08 -16.38
N HIS A 73 3.13 10.13 -16.78
CA HIS A 73 2.76 10.82 -18.00
C HIS A 73 3.15 12.30 -17.90
N PRO A 74 3.48 12.94 -19.04
CA PRO A 74 3.70 14.38 -19.08
C PRO A 74 2.52 15.11 -18.44
N LEU A 75 2.81 16.19 -17.72
CA LEU A 75 1.75 17.01 -17.13
C LEU A 75 0.84 17.53 -18.26
N PRO A 76 -0.49 17.48 -18.09
CA PRO A 76 -1.39 18.07 -19.06
C PRO A 76 -1.20 19.60 -19.06
N ASP A 77 -1.38 20.23 -20.23
CA ASP A 77 -1.42 21.70 -20.36
C ASP A 77 -2.70 22.32 -19.75
N GLU A 78 -3.66 21.47 -19.40
CA GLU A 78 -4.95 21.86 -18.85
C GLU A 78 -4.89 22.01 -17.31
N PRO A 79 -5.75 22.83 -16.70
CA PRO A 79 -5.82 22.96 -15.25
C PRO A 79 -6.06 21.61 -14.56
N VAL A 80 -5.19 21.25 -13.62
CA VAL A 80 -5.30 20.02 -12.85
C VAL A 80 -6.27 20.21 -11.69
N GLU A 81 -7.31 19.37 -11.61
CA GLU A 81 -8.33 19.45 -10.55
C GLU A 81 -7.87 18.78 -9.24
N ILE A 82 -6.98 17.78 -9.32
CA ILE A 82 -6.41 17.07 -8.17
C ILE A 82 -4.93 16.74 -8.38
N PHE A 83 -4.09 17.08 -7.41
CA PHE A 83 -2.68 16.69 -7.37
C PHE A 83 -2.47 15.64 -6.28
N ILE A 84 -1.92 14.48 -6.66
CA ILE A 84 -1.60 13.40 -5.73
C ILE A 84 -0.08 13.25 -5.66
N GLY A 85 0.50 13.70 -4.56
CA GLY A 85 1.92 13.50 -4.26
C GLY A 85 2.15 12.17 -3.54
N ILE A 86 2.97 11.30 -4.12
CA ILE A 86 3.44 10.08 -3.45
C ILE A 86 4.78 10.41 -2.79
N LEU A 87 4.79 10.48 -1.46
CA LEU A 87 6.00 10.75 -0.67
C LEU A 87 6.40 9.48 0.07
N SER A 88 7.58 8.94 -0.23
CA SER A 88 8.14 7.83 0.54
C SER A 88 8.71 8.34 1.87
N ALA A 89 7.96 8.19 2.96
CA ALA A 89 8.50 8.27 4.31
C ALA A 89 9.00 6.88 4.73
N GLY A 90 10.30 6.62 4.56
CA GLY A 90 10.95 5.37 4.96
C GLY A 90 12.25 5.10 4.22
N ASN A 91 13.23 4.52 4.91
CA ASN A 91 14.59 4.17 4.47
C ASN A 91 14.67 3.02 3.43
N HIS A 92 13.62 2.77 2.65
CA HIS A 92 13.54 1.74 1.59
C HIS A 92 13.34 2.40 0.22
N PHE A 93 14.30 3.22 -0.19
CA PHE A 93 14.18 4.07 -1.39
C PHE A 93 14.24 3.28 -2.71
N ALA A 94 15.03 2.20 -2.75
CA ALA A 94 15.30 1.44 -3.98
C ALA A 94 14.04 0.75 -4.55
N GLU A 95 13.06 0.42 -3.69
CA GLU A 95 11.82 -0.27 -4.07
C GLU A 95 10.70 0.71 -4.46
N ARG A 96 10.91 2.03 -4.29
CA ARG A 96 9.85 3.05 -4.31
C ARG A 96 9.99 4.13 -5.38
N MET A 97 11.11 4.19 -6.08
CA MET A 97 11.21 5.07 -7.24
C MET A 97 10.57 4.38 -8.45
N SER A 98 9.42 4.91 -8.90
CA SER A 98 9.16 4.89 -10.33
C SER A 98 10.13 5.90 -10.93
N ALA A 99 10.97 5.45 -11.84
CA ALA A 99 11.96 6.33 -12.43
C ALA A 99 11.32 7.05 -13.63
N ALA A 100 11.69 8.32 -13.76
CA ALA A 100 11.16 9.27 -14.73
C ALA A 100 11.61 8.98 -16.16
#